data_AF-A0A9D2IHL8-F1
#
_entry.id   AF-A0A9D2IHL8-F1
#
_cell.length_a   1.000
_cell.length_b   1.000
_cell.length_c   1.000
_cell.angle_alpha   90.00
_cell.angle_beta   90.00
_cell.angle_gamma   90.00
#
_symmetry.space_group_name_H-M   'P 1'
#
loop_
_entity.id
_entity.type
_entity.pdbx_description
1 polymer ?
#
loop_
_entity_poly.entity_id
_entity_poly.type
_entity_poly.pdbx_seq_one_letter_code
_entity_poly.pdbx_strand_id
1 'polypeptide(L)'
;MEIVAQRQFNTLYIWLDVCFLVFFCALLFFNRRYMTLLFALAGGILYMIVDYGIFHLLLGTRSIEGGNLFRVLLWMSMSYGITNFAWIWLWFSKDKRLLEWSLLICVWWLAAPMLAQTFGQNMPVIVIRRTTGSYHGYMALILALSYFSAIVWNLRQKDEEKRFPLLWMLAIGILVQFAWECALLLGGIRSTEISSVFDKLMTLVVNSLLETNLGAVPIFCIFCLLTARFTEDLKKRPQPLSFTGRIREINRTKVRRGSADADGAQGAEQN
;
A
#
# COMPACT_ATOMS: atom_id res chain seq x y z
N MET A 1 1.35 15.59 -25.57
CA MET A 1 0.32 14.53 -25.70
C MET A 1 -0.13 14.23 -24.28
N GLU A 2 -1.39 14.52 -23.94
CA GLU A 2 -1.93 14.29 -22.59
C GLU A 2 -2.18 12.78 -22.43
N ILE A 3 -1.50 12.12 -21.49
CA ILE A 3 -1.67 10.68 -21.30
C ILE A 3 -2.98 10.46 -20.55
N VAL A 4 -3.94 9.82 -21.20
CA VAL A 4 -5.21 9.44 -20.57
C VAL A 4 -5.03 8.06 -19.94
N ALA A 5 -5.02 8.01 -18.61
CA ALA A 5 -5.04 6.76 -17.88
C ALA A 5 -6.49 6.28 -17.76
N GLN A 6 -6.81 5.18 -18.45
CA GLN A 6 -8.13 4.55 -18.43
C GLN A 6 -8.10 3.23 -17.65
N ARG A 7 -9.17 2.97 -16.89
CA ARG A 7 -9.49 1.66 -16.34
C ARG A 7 -10.88 1.22 -16.79
N GLN A 8 -11.00 -0.06 -17.09
CA GLN A 8 -12.25 -0.69 -17.48
C GLN A 8 -12.45 -1.98 -16.67
N PHE A 9 -13.61 -2.12 -16.05
CA PHE A 9 -13.96 -3.30 -15.27
C PHE A 9 -15.47 -3.48 -15.23
N ASN A 10 -15.93 -4.71 -15.05
CA ASN A 10 -17.35 -4.99 -14.86
C ASN A 10 -17.76 -4.82 -13.39
N THR A 11 -19.07 -4.77 -13.17
CA THR A 11 -19.62 -4.56 -11.82
C THR A 11 -19.33 -5.73 -10.87
N LEU A 12 -19.14 -6.95 -11.39
CA LEU A 12 -18.78 -8.12 -10.57
C LEU A 12 -17.44 -7.94 -9.86
N TYR A 13 -16.47 -7.29 -10.51
CA TYR A 13 -15.18 -6.97 -9.89
C TYR A 13 -15.34 -6.15 -8.61
N ILE A 14 -16.23 -5.14 -8.63
CA ILE A 14 -16.52 -4.31 -7.44
C ILE A 14 -17.08 -5.16 -6.31
N TRP A 15 -18.08 -6.01 -6.60
CA TRP A 15 -18.72 -6.85 -5.57
C TRP A 15 -17.75 -7.85 -4.95
N LEU A 16 -16.99 -8.55 -5.79
CA LEU A 16 -15.94 -9.47 -5.35
C LEU A 16 -14.97 -8.75 -4.43
N ASP A 17 -14.49 -7.58 -4.85
CA ASP A 17 -13.50 -6.81 -4.10
C ASP A 17 -14.06 -6.29 -2.78
N VAL A 18 -15.29 -5.78 -2.75
CA VAL A 18 -15.95 -5.38 -1.50
C VAL A 18 -16.06 -6.56 -0.52
N CYS A 19 -16.47 -7.74 -0.99
CA CYS A 19 -16.51 -8.95 -0.16
C CYS A 19 -15.13 -9.29 0.41
N PHE A 20 -14.08 -9.21 -0.40
CA PHE A 20 -12.71 -9.41 0.06
C PHE A 20 -12.27 -8.35 1.07
N LEU A 21 -12.57 -7.07 0.86
CA LEU A 21 -12.18 -6.01 1.80
C LEU A 21 -12.83 -6.21 3.17
N VAL A 22 -14.10 -6.58 3.21
CA VAL A 22 -14.80 -6.91 4.47
C VAL A 22 -14.13 -8.11 5.14
N PHE A 23 -13.84 -9.17 4.38
CA PHE A 23 -13.14 -10.36 4.88
C PHE A 23 -11.73 -10.01 5.40
N PHE A 24 -10.96 -9.23 4.66
CA PHE A 24 -9.60 -8.82 5.01
C PHE A 24 -9.59 -7.96 6.27
N CYS A 25 -10.49 -6.97 6.38
CA CYS A 25 -10.67 -6.16 7.57
C CYS A 25 -11.08 -7.00 8.78
N ALA A 26 -11.99 -7.96 8.59
CA ALA A 26 -12.38 -8.90 9.64
C ALA A 26 -11.20 -9.77 10.08
N LEU A 27 -10.38 -10.27 9.15
CA LEU A 27 -9.17 -11.02 9.47
C LEU A 27 -8.18 -10.17 10.27
N LEU A 28 -7.93 -8.92 9.88
CA LEU A 28 -7.07 -8.02 10.66
C LEU A 28 -7.60 -7.83 12.08
N PHE A 29 -8.92 -7.61 12.21
CA PHE A 29 -9.59 -7.46 13.50
C PHE A 29 -9.45 -8.69 14.39
N PHE A 30 -9.82 -9.89 13.89
CA PHE A 30 -9.77 -11.12 14.69
C PHE A 30 -8.33 -11.54 15.04
N ASN A 31 -7.35 -11.16 14.22
CA ASN A 31 -5.93 -11.38 14.49
C ASN A 31 -5.29 -10.26 15.35
N ARG A 32 -6.10 -9.39 15.97
CA ARG A 32 -5.69 -8.28 16.84
C ARG A 32 -4.72 -7.29 16.18
N ARG A 33 -4.86 -7.08 14.86
CA ARG A 33 -4.11 -6.09 14.07
C ARG A 33 -4.88 -4.77 13.98
N TYR A 34 -5.27 -4.24 15.14
CA TYR A 34 -6.17 -3.09 15.22
C TYR A 34 -5.50 -1.81 14.74
N MET A 35 -4.23 -1.59 15.07
CA MET A 35 -3.48 -0.44 14.57
C MET A 35 -3.35 -0.50 13.04
N THR A 36 -2.98 -1.66 12.49
CA THR A 36 -2.95 -1.89 11.03
C THR A 36 -4.31 -1.60 10.40
N LEU A 37 -5.40 -2.11 10.98
CA LEU A 37 -6.76 -1.90 10.46
C LEU A 37 -7.15 -0.43 10.45
N LEU A 38 -6.93 0.30 11.56
CA LEU A 38 -7.23 1.74 11.62
C LEU A 38 -6.41 2.53 10.62
N PHE A 39 -5.12 2.21 10.49
CA PHE A 39 -4.25 2.87 9.53
C PHE A 39 -4.66 2.59 8.08
N ALA A 40 -5.10 1.35 7.79
CA ALA A 40 -5.63 0.95 6.49
C ALA A 40 -6.90 1.72 6.11
N LEU A 41 -7.85 1.83 7.04
CA LEU A 41 -9.07 2.61 6.86
C LEU A 41 -8.78 4.10 6.67
N ALA A 42 -7.84 4.65 7.45
CA ALA A 42 -7.38 6.03 7.27
C ALA A 42 -6.74 6.26 5.90
N GLY A 43 -5.98 5.27 5.39
CA GLY A 43 -5.46 5.28 4.02
C GLY A 43 -6.55 5.34 2.96
N GLY A 44 -7.62 4.56 3.12
CA GLY A 44 -8.81 4.61 2.25
C GLY A 44 -9.48 5.99 2.22
N ILE A 45 -9.65 6.60 3.39
CA ILE A 45 -10.20 7.95 3.52
C ILE A 45 -9.27 8.99 2.89
N LEU A 46 -7.96 8.89 3.13
CA LEU A 46 -6.97 9.77 2.53
C LEU A 46 -7.03 9.71 1.00
N TYR A 47 -7.10 8.51 0.44
CA TYR A 47 -7.25 8.33 -1.01
C TYR A 47 -8.54 8.96 -1.52
N MET A 48 -9.65 8.82 -0.79
CA MET A 48 -10.91 9.45 -1.19
C MET A 48 -10.83 10.98 -1.17
N ILE A 49 -10.17 11.57 -0.17
CA ILE A 49 -9.95 13.02 -0.10
C ILE A 49 -9.12 13.50 -1.30
N VAL A 50 -8.07 12.77 -1.67
CA VAL A 50 -7.21 13.13 -2.80
C VAL A 50 -7.94 12.91 -4.13
N ASP A 51 -8.56 11.75 -4.33
CA ASP A 51 -9.19 11.38 -5.61
C ASP A 51 -10.48 12.15 -5.88
N TYR A 52 -11.38 12.23 -4.90
CA TYR A 52 -12.64 12.94 -5.06
C TYR A 52 -12.47 14.44 -4.78
N GLY A 53 -11.81 14.80 -3.67
CA GLY A 53 -11.64 16.21 -3.29
C GLY A 53 -10.70 16.96 -4.24
N ILE A 54 -9.47 16.50 -4.40
CA ILE A 54 -8.47 17.23 -5.19
C ILE A 54 -8.68 16.98 -6.69
N PHE A 55 -8.62 15.72 -7.13
CA PHE A 55 -8.61 15.45 -8.57
C PHE A 55 -9.97 15.67 -9.24
N HIS A 56 -11.07 15.30 -8.59
CA HIS A 56 -12.39 15.52 -9.16
C HIS A 56 -12.94 16.93 -8.88
N LEU A 57 -13.10 17.35 -7.62
CA LEU A 57 -13.74 18.63 -7.32
C LEU A 57 -12.86 19.85 -7.63
N LEU A 58 -11.57 19.82 -7.28
CA LEU A 58 -10.69 20.99 -7.50
C LEU A 58 -10.12 21.06 -8.92
N LEU A 59 -9.74 19.92 -9.51
CA LEU A 59 -9.02 19.87 -10.79
C LEU A 59 -9.86 19.39 -11.98
N GLY A 60 -11.04 18.80 -11.75
CA GLY A 60 -11.92 18.35 -12.83
C GLY A 60 -11.33 17.25 -13.74
N THR A 61 -10.32 16.50 -13.29
CA THR A 61 -9.55 15.56 -14.15
C THR A 61 -10.12 14.14 -14.24
N ARG A 62 -11.30 13.91 -13.65
CA ARG A 62 -11.92 12.57 -13.51
C ARG A 62 -13.26 12.52 -14.23
N SER A 63 -13.44 11.52 -15.08
CA SER A 63 -14.70 11.21 -15.76
C SER A 63 -15.05 9.72 -15.67
N ILE A 64 -16.34 9.40 -15.74
CA ILE A 64 -16.86 8.03 -15.65
C ILE A 64 -17.96 7.79 -16.68
N GLU A 65 -18.01 6.57 -17.20
CA GLU A 65 -19.10 6.01 -18.00
C GLU A 65 -19.63 4.73 -17.33
N GLY A 66 -20.94 4.52 -17.39
CA GLY A 66 -21.57 3.28 -16.89
C GLY A 66 -21.75 3.19 -15.36
N GLY A 67 -21.57 4.27 -14.61
CA GLY A 67 -21.72 4.25 -13.15
C GLY A 67 -21.72 5.62 -12.47
N ASN A 68 -21.88 5.62 -11.15
CA ASN A 68 -21.79 6.83 -10.33
C ASN A 68 -20.34 7.11 -9.92
N LEU A 69 -19.82 8.29 -10.28
CA LEU A 69 -18.42 8.65 -10.06
C LEU A 69 -18.02 8.56 -8.59
N PHE A 70 -18.83 9.12 -7.69
CA PHE A 70 -18.54 9.13 -6.26
C PHE A 70 -18.43 7.71 -5.71
N ARG A 71 -19.39 6.83 -6.01
CA ARG A 71 -19.40 5.44 -5.50
C ARG A 71 -18.20 4.64 -6.01
N VAL A 72 -17.84 4.81 -7.28
CA VAL A 72 -16.70 4.10 -7.87
C VAL A 72 -15.38 4.63 -7.33
N LEU A 73 -15.23 5.95 -7.18
CA LEU A 73 -14.06 6.54 -6.55
C LEU A 73 -13.95 6.14 -5.07
N LEU A 74 -15.06 6.08 -4.35
CA LEU A 74 -15.08 5.62 -2.96
C LEU A 74 -14.61 4.16 -2.87
N TRP A 75 -15.19 3.26 -3.66
CA TRP A 75 -14.77 1.86 -3.66
C TRP A 75 -13.28 1.71 -4.03
N MET A 76 -12.83 2.33 -5.12
CA MET A 76 -11.42 2.29 -5.51
C MET A 76 -10.50 2.82 -4.41
N SER A 77 -10.86 3.96 -3.82
CA SER A 77 -10.08 4.58 -2.73
C SER A 77 -10.00 3.67 -1.52
N MET A 78 -11.12 3.08 -1.09
CA MET A 78 -11.14 2.14 0.02
C MET A 78 -10.39 0.85 -0.30
N SER A 79 -10.54 0.31 -1.52
CA SER A 79 -9.86 -0.91 -1.94
C SER A 79 -8.35 -0.76 -1.89
N TYR A 80 -7.82 0.21 -2.65
CA TYR A 80 -6.38 0.44 -2.75
C TYR A 80 -5.83 1.02 -1.46
N GLY A 81 -6.57 1.93 -0.82
CA GLY A 81 -6.16 2.53 0.45
C GLY A 81 -6.05 1.50 1.55
N ILE A 82 -7.07 0.64 1.75
CA ILE A 82 -7.01 -0.40 2.79
C ILE A 82 -5.87 -1.39 2.49
N THR A 83 -5.84 -1.97 1.30
CA THR A 83 -4.87 -3.03 0.99
C THR A 83 -3.44 -2.52 0.98
N ASN A 84 -3.15 -1.37 0.36
CA ASN A 84 -1.80 -0.80 0.33
C ASN A 84 -1.34 -0.34 1.72
N PHE A 85 -2.16 0.41 2.46
CA PHE A 85 -1.74 0.94 3.75
C PHE A 85 -1.62 -0.17 4.80
N ALA A 86 -2.50 -1.17 4.79
CA ALA A 86 -2.33 -2.35 5.62
C ALA A 86 -1.02 -3.06 5.30
N TRP A 87 -0.72 -3.27 4.01
CA TRP A 87 0.47 -4.00 3.60
C TRP A 87 1.76 -3.25 3.98
N ILE A 88 1.83 -1.94 3.69
CA ILE A 88 2.95 -1.08 4.10
C ILE A 88 3.16 -1.16 5.62
N TRP A 89 2.08 -1.05 6.40
CA TRP A 89 2.15 -1.09 7.85
C TRP A 89 2.68 -2.43 8.38
N LEU A 90 2.21 -3.55 7.82
CA LEU A 90 2.68 -4.90 8.16
C LEU A 90 4.17 -5.10 7.82
N TRP A 91 4.65 -4.54 6.70
CA TRP A 91 6.06 -4.57 6.33
C TRP A 91 6.92 -3.69 7.26
N PHE A 92 6.43 -2.51 7.68
CA PHE A 92 7.10 -1.68 8.66
C PHE A 92 7.15 -2.34 10.04
N SER A 93 6.09 -3.02 10.44
CA SER A 93 6.06 -3.81 11.68
C SER A 93 6.86 -5.10 11.60
N LYS A 94 7.29 -5.52 10.40
CA LYS A 94 7.94 -6.82 10.13
C LYS A 94 7.13 -7.95 10.74
N ASP A 95 5.85 -8.00 10.36
CA ASP A 95 4.89 -8.88 11.02
C ASP A 95 5.30 -10.36 11.03
N LYS A 96 4.90 -11.08 12.08
CA LYS A 96 5.20 -12.52 12.20
C LYS A 96 4.59 -13.35 11.06
N ARG A 97 3.45 -12.91 10.50
CA ARG A 97 2.75 -13.57 9.38
C ARG A 97 2.79 -12.72 8.10
N LEU A 98 3.88 -11.96 7.92
CA LEU A 98 4.01 -11.02 6.82
C LEU A 98 3.82 -11.69 5.46
N LEU A 99 4.31 -12.91 5.28
CA LEU A 99 4.20 -13.64 4.02
C LEU A 99 2.75 -14.03 3.73
N GLU A 100 2.01 -14.53 4.73
CA GLU A 100 0.61 -14.92 4.59
C GLU A 100 -0.26 -13.70 4.26
N TRP A 101 -0.04 -12.56 4.91
CA TRP A 101 -0.73 -11.31 4.57
C TRP A 101 -0.38 -10.83 3.17
N SER A 102 0.90 -10.89 2.80
CA SER A 102 1.36 -10.49 1.46
C SER A 102 0.74 -11.36 0.37
N LEU A 103 0.75 -12.68 0.57
CA LEU A 103 0.17 -13.63 -0.37
C LEU A 103 -1.34 -13.43 -0.48
N LEU A 104 -2.04 -13.22 0.64
CA LEU A 104 -3.47 -12.96 0.64
C LEU A 104 -3.84 -11.77 -0.26
N ILE A 105 -3.10 -10.66 -0.13
CA ILE A 105 -3.33 -9.45 -0.93
C ILE A 105 -2.95 -9.68 -2.40
N CYS A 106 -1.75 -10.19 -2.67
CA CYS A 106 -1.27 -10.39 -4.04
C CYS A 106 -2.12 -11.40 -4.82
N VAL A 107 -2.48 -12.52 -4.20
CA VAL A 107 -3.35 -13.54 -4.82
C VAL A 107 -4.71 -12.93 -5.11
N TRP A 108 -5.28 -12.15 -4.19
CA TRP A 108 -6.56 -11.50 -4.44
C TRP A 108 -6.50 -10.50 -5.59
N TRP A 109 -5.49 -9.62 -5.61
CA TRP A 109 -5.32 -8.64 -6.69
C TRP A 109 -5.22 -9.28 -8.07
N LEU A 110 -4.64 -10.48 -8.18
CA LEU A 110 -4.60 -11.26 -9.42
C LEU A 110 -5.90 -12.00 -9.70
N ALA A 111 -6.48 -12.66 -8.69
CA ALA A 111 -7.65 -13.51 -8.86
C ALA A 111 -8.92 -12.71 -9.17
N ALA A 112 -9.16 -11.62 -8.44
CA ALA A 112 -10.38 -10.83 -8.56
C ALA A 112 -10.68 -10.33 -9.99
N PRO A 113 -9.74 -9.70 -10.72
CA PRO A 113 -9.99 -9.30 -12.10
C PRO A 113 -10.23 -10.50 -13.02
N MET A 114 -9.50 -11.60 -12.85
CA MET A 114 -9.67 -12.80 -13.68
C MET A 114 -11.03 -13.47 -13.46
N LEU A 115 -11.45 -13.62 -12.19
CA LEU A 115 -12.77 -14.10 -11.83
C LEU A 115 -13.87 -13.21 -12.40
N ALA A 116 -13.69 -11.89 -12.31
CA ALA A 116 -14.62 -10.94 -12.88
C ALA A 116 -14.72 -11.08 -14.41
N GLN A 117 -13.61 -11.25 -15.12
CA GLN A 117 -13.62 -11.48 -16.57
C GLN A 117 -14.31 -12.78 -16.97
N THR A 118 -14.10 -13.86 -16.23
CA THR A 118 -14.70 -15.17 -16.55
C THR A 118 -16.19 -15.21 -16.23
N PHE A 119 -16.60 -14.71 -15.06
CA PHE A 119 -17.96 -14.89 -14.54
C PHE A 119 -18.85 -13.65 -14.67
N GLY A 120 -18.29 -12.50 -15.07
CA GLY A 120 -18.99 -11.21 -15.12
C GLY A 120 -19.21 -10.67 -16.54
N GLN A 121 -19.11 -11.50 -17.59
CA GLN A 121 -19.20 -11.06 -18.98
C GLN A 121 -20.53 -10.34 -19.31
N ASN A 122 -21.63 -10.75 -18.67
CA ASN A 122 -22.96 -10.17 -18.87
C ASN A 122 -23.27 -9.02 -17.90
N MET A 123 -22.32 -8.62 -17.05
CA MET A 123 -22.52 -7.54 -16.08
C MET A 123 -22.18 -6.18 -16.69
N PRO A 124 -22.81 -5.09 -16.22
CA PRO A 124 -22.50 -3.75 -16.70
C PRO A 124 -21.02 -3.41 -16.54
N VAL A 125 -20.46 -2.75 -17.55
CA VAL A 125 -19.07 -2.31 -17.61
C VAL A 125 -18.98 -0.84 -17.20
N ILE A 126 -18.00 -0.54 -16.35
CA ILE A 126 -17.67 0.81 -15.91
C ILE A 126 -16.33 1.18 -16.52
N VAL A 127 -16.27 2.37 -17.11
CA VAL A 127 -15.04 2.95 -17.63
C VAL A 127 -14.75 4.23 -16.87
N ILE A 128 -13.55 4.33 -16.31
CA ILE A 128 -13.08 5.53 -15.60
C ILE A 128 -11.79 6.04 -16.23
N ARG A 129 -11.74 7.35 -16.49
CA ARG A 129 -10.60 8.00 -17.13
C ARG A 129 -10.02 9.08 -16.23
N ARG A 130 -8.71 9.26 -16.32
CA ARG A 130 -7.96 10.35 -15.70
C ARG A 130 -7.06 10.98 -16.75
N THR A 131 -7.09 12.30 -16.84
CA THR A 131 -6.07 13.05 -17.58
C THR A 131 -4.86 13.31 -16.70
N THR A 132 -3.65 13.05 -17.20
CA THR A 132 -2.41 13.35 -16.47
C THR A 132 -2.04 14.82 -16.67
N GLY A 133 -2.46 15.66 -15.71
CA GLY A 133 -1.99 17.04 -15.60
C GLY A 133 -0.53 17.12 -15.11
N SER A 134 -0.01 18.35 -14.97
CA SER A 134 1.37 18.66 -14.53
C SER A 134 1.73 18.25 -13.08
N TYR A 135 0.90 17.45 -12.40
CA TYR A 135 1.05 17.17 -10.97
C TYR A 135 2.23 16.25 -10.63
N HIS A 136 2.79 15.51 -11.60
CA HIS A 136 3.95 14.65 -11.39
C HIS A 136 5.18 15.45 -10.91
N GLY A 137 5.33 16.72 -11.30
CA GLY A 137 6.39 17.59 -10.79
C GLY A 137 6.27 17.85 -9.28
N TYR A 138 5.06 18.10 -8.78
CA TYR A 138 4.81 18.27 -7.34
C TYR A 138 5.05 16.97 -6.58
N MET A 139 4.66 15.82 -7.15
CA MET A 139 4.96 14.51 -6.55
C MET A 139 6.47 14.28 -6.44
N ALA A 140 7.23 14.55 -7.50
CA ALA A 140 8.69 14.42 -7.47
C ALA A 140 9.34 15.34 -6.42
N LEU A 141 8.81 16.56 -6.26
CA LEU A 141 9.29 17.49 -5.24
C LEU A 141 9.05 16.96 -3.81
N ILE A 142 7.85 16.47 -3.51
CA ILE A 142 7.53 15.90 -2.18
C ILE A 142 8.40 14.66 -1.90
N LEU A 143 8.58 13.79 -2.90
CA LEU A 143 9.47 12.63 -2.79
C LEU A 143 10.91 13.08 -2.48
N ALA A 144 11.43 14.05 -3.23
CA ALA A 144 12.78 14.57 -3.04
C ALA A 144 12.94 15.18 -1.64
N LEU A 145 12.03 16.07 -1.23
CA LEU A 145 12.07 16.70 0.10
C LEU A 145 12.04 15.68 1.23
N SER A 146 11.17 14.68 1.13
CA SER A 146 11.03 13.66 2.17
C SER A 146 12.26 12.75 2.27
N TYR A 147 12.74 12.19 1.16
CA TYR A 147 13.92 11.33 1.16
C TYR A 147 15.21 12.10 1.45
N PHE A 148 15.39 13.31 0.91
CA PHE A 148 16.58 14.13 1.21
C PHE A 148 16.64 14.47 2.69
N SER A 149 15.50 14.82 3.31
CA SER A 149 15.46 15.05 4.76
C SER A 149 15.88 13.81 5.55
N ALA A 150 15.41 12.63 5.16
CA ALA A 150 15.78 11.36 5.81
C ALA A 150 17.25 10.96 5.56
N ILE A 151 17.79 11.25 4.37
CA ILE A 151 19.21 11.03 4.04
C ILE A 151 20.09 11.97 4.86
N VAL A 152 19.79 13.26 4.91
CA VAL A 152 20.52 14.25 5.72
C VAL A 152 20.49 13.85 7.20
N TRP A 153 19.35 13.35 7.70
CA TRP A 153 19.26 12.77 9.04
C TRP A 153 20.24 11.61 9.23
N ASN A 154 20.24 10.64 8.31
CA ASN A 154 21.12 9.48 8.39
C ASN A 154 22.61 9.85 8.35
N LEU A 155 22.99 10.81 7.52
CA LEU A 155 24.37 11.31 7.42
C LEU A 155 24.83 12.00 8.71
N ARG A 156 23.92 12.69 9.42
CA ARG A 156 24.21 13.34 10.71
C ARG A 156 24.11 12.38 11.90
N GLN A 157 23.47 11.23 11.74
CA GLN A 157 23.26 10.26 12.80
C GLN A 157 24.49 9.36 12.97
N LYS A 158 25.19 9.54 14.10
CA LYS A 158 26.38 8.75 14.47
C LYS A 158 26.04 7.30 14.83
N ASP A 159 24.87 7.09 15.42
CA ASP A 159 24.41 5.77 15.85
C ASP A 159 23.64 5.10 14.70
N GLU A 160 24.28 4.12 14.06
CA GLU A 160 23.75 3.48 12.85
C GLU A 160 22.39 2.82 13.06
N GLU A 161 22.13 2.32 14.28
CA GLU A 161 20.86 1.68 14.59
C GLU A 161 19.70 2.68 14.67
N LYS A 162 19.97 3.98 14.82
CA LYS A 162 18.95 5.04 14.85
C LYS A 162 18.73 5.69 13.47
N ARG A 163 19.39 5.19 12.43
CA ARG A 163 19.20 5.66 11.05
C ARG A 163 17.89 5.13 10.48
N PHE A 164 17.24 5.91 9.63
CA PHE A 164 16.11 5.45 8.84
C PHE A 164 16.53 4.28 7.95
N PRO A 165 15.76 3.18 7.90
CA PRO A 165 16.02 2.06 7.01
C PRO A 165 15.57 2.39 5.58
N LEU A 166 16.26 3.34 4.93
CA LEU A 166 15.86 3.92 3.65
C LEU A 166 15.63 2.88 2.55
N LEU A 167 16.52 1.88 2.45
CA LEU A 167 16.39 0.80 1.47
C LEU A 167 15.15 -0.05 1.71
N TRP A 168 14.82 -0.33 2.98
CA TRP A 168 13.62 -1.09 3.35
C TRP A 168 12.36 -0.31 2.97
N MET A 169 12.32 0.98 3.30
CA MET A 169 11.17 1.85 3.01
C MET A 169 10.96 2.01 1.51
N LEU A 170 12.05 2.22 0.76
CA LEU A 170 12.02 2.30 -0.71
C LEU A 170 11.56 0.98 -1.32
N ALA A 171 12.10 -0.15 -0.86
CA ALA A 171 11.72 -1.47 -1.35
C ALA A 171 10.23 -1.77 -1.12
N ILE A 172 9.69 -1.40 0.05
CA ILE A 172 8.26 -1.56 0.35
C ILE A 172 7.41 -0.74 -0.62
N GLY A 173 7.75 0.54 -0.81
CA GLY A 173 6.97 1.40 -1.69
C GLY A 173 6.99 0.92 -3.15
N ILE A 174 8.15 0.48 -3.64
CA ILE A 174 8.27 -0.14 -4.97
C ILE A 174 7.44 -1.42 -5.03
N LEU A 175 7.57 -2.33 -4.06
CA LEU A 175 6.91 -3.63 -4.06
C LEU A 175 5.38 -3.50 -4.06
N VAL A 176 4.83 -2.65 -3.18
CA VAL A 176 3.39 -2.46 -3.02
C VAL A 176 2.77 -1.94 -4.31
N GLN A 177 3.35 -0.87 -4.87
CA GLN A 177 2.84 -0.29 -6.11
C GLN A 177 3.04 -1.23 -7.30
N PHE A 178 4.22 -1.85 -7.42
CA PHE A 178 4.51 -2.75 -8.52
C PHE A 178 3.56 -3.94 -8.53
N ALA A 179 3.38 -4.62 -7.39
CA ALA A 179 2.49 -5.77 -7.28
C ALA A 179 1.05 -5.41 -7.66
N TRP A 180 0.57 -4.25 -7.20
CA TRP A 180 -0.77 -3.77 -7.52
C TRP A 180 -0.94 -3.43 -9.01
N GLU A 181 -0.06 -2.60 -9.55
CA GLU A 181 -0.14 -2.17 -10.95
C GLU A 181 0.08 -3.34 -11.92
N CYS A 182 0.95 -4.28 -11.56
CA CYS A 182 1.17 -5.52 -12.30
C CYS A 182 -0.12 -6.37 -12.31
N ALA A 183 -0.78 -6.54 -11.17
CA ALA A 183 -2.03 -7.29 -11.10
C ALA A 183 -3.16 -6.66 -11.92
N LEU A 184 -3.30 -5.32 -11.90
CA LEU A 184 -4.27 -4.62 -12.74
C LEU A 184 -3.96 -4.73 -14.24
N LEU A 185 -2.67 -4.75 -14.60
CA LEU A 185 -2.23 -4.91 -15.99
C LEU A 185 -2.51 -6.33 -16.49
N LEU A 186 -2.10 -7.35 -15.72
CA LEU A 186 -2.36 -8.77 -16.04
C LEU A 186 -3.85 -9.09 -16.05
N GLY A 187 -4.61 -8.47 -15.15
CA GLY A 187 -6.06 -8.56 -15.07
C GLY A 187 -6.81 -7.74 -16.12
N GLY A 188 -6.15 -7.17 -17.14
CA GLY A 188 -6.80 -6.46 -18.24
C GLY A 188 -7.59 -5.21 -17.85
N ILE A 189 -7.49 -4.76 -16.60
CA ILE A 189 -8.22 -3.58 -16.09
C ILE A 189 -7.54 -2.30 -16.55
N ARG A 190 -6.20 -2.32 -16.65
CA ARG A 190 -5.39 -1.17 -17.06
C ARG A 190 -5.03 -1.28 -18.54
N SER A 191 -5.02 -0.14 -19.24
CA SER A 191 -4.39 0.05 -20.57
C SER A 191 -5.12 -0.53 -21.81
N THR A 192 -6.37 -0.11 -22.02
CA THR A 192 -7.10 -0.33 -23.27
C THR A 192 -6.59 0.54 -24.44
N GLU A 193 -5.98 1.70 -24.19
CA GLU A 193 -5.54 2.65 -25.26
C GLU A 193 -4.02 2.80 -25.43
N ILE A 194 -3.19 2.32 -24.49
CA ILE A 194 -1.74 2.38 -24.65
C ILE A 194 -1.31 1.24 -25.59
N SER A 195 -0.94 1.57 -26.81
CA SER A 195 -0.54 0.61 -27.85
C SER A 195 0.90 0.11 -27.72
N SER A 196 1.78 0.89 -27.07
CA SER A 196 3.20 0.53 -26.87
C SER A 196 3.45 -0.18 -25.54
N VAL A 197 4.08 -1.36 -25.60
CA VAL A 197 4.56 -2.10 -24.41
C VAL A 197 5.54 -1.23 -23.60
N PHE A 198 6.33 -0.40 -24.27
CA PHE A 198 7.30 0.49 -23.62
C PHE A 198 6.61 1.54 -22.74
N ASP A 199 5.52 2.15 -23.19
CA ASP A 199 4.81 3.18 -22.43
C ASP A 199 4.08 2.59 -21.22
N LYS A 200 3.56 1.36 -21.35
CA LYS A 200 3.00 0.60 -20.22
C LYS A 200 4.06 0.32 -19.17
N LEU A 201 5.25 -0.11 -19.58
CA LEU A 201 6.38 -0.35 -18.69
C LEU A 201 6.89 0.93 -18.04
N MET A 202 7.01 2.03 -18.79
CA MET A 202 7.45 3.31 -18.25
C MET A 202 6.46 3.84 -17.21
N THR A 203 5.15 3.75 -17.50
CA THR A 203 4.10 4.12 -16.54
C THR A 203 4.17 3.24 -15.28
N LEU A 204 4.37 1.94 -15.44
CA LEU A 204 4.53 1.00 -14.32
C LEU A 204 5.75 1.38 -13.47
N VAL A 205 6.90 1.67 -14.08
CA VAL A 205 8.15 2.03 -13.41
C VAL A 205 8.01 3.37 -12.69
N VAL A 206 7.53 4.42 -13.38
CA VAL A 206 7.34 5.75 -12.81
C VAL A 206 6.37 5.70 -11.64
N ASN A 207 5.24 5.00 -11.79
CA ASN A 207 4.29 4.85 -10.70
C ASN A 207 4.91 4.07 -9.54
N SER A 208 5.61 2.97 -9.81
CA SER A 208 6.27 2.14 -8.78
C SER A 208 7.34 2.90 -8.00
N LEU A 209 8.07 3.78 -8.66
CA LEU A 209 9.10 4.59 -8.04
C LEU A 209 8.54 5.81 -7.32
N LEU A 210 7.52 6.48 -7.87
CA LEU A 210 7.05 7.77 -7.36
C LEU A 210 5.81 7.67 -6.49
N GLU A 211 4.73 7.00 -6.91
CA GLU A 211 3.39 7.19 -6.31
C GLU A 211 3.31 6.66 -4.87
N THR A 212 3.75 5.43 -4.58
CA THR A 212 3.72 4.90 -3.21
C THR A 212 4.93 5.36 -2.38
N ASN A 213 6.11 5.56 -2.98
CA ASN A 213 7.27 6.08 -2.24
C ASN A 213 7.12 7.53 -1.82
N LEU A 214 6.26 8.31 -2.48
CA LEU A 214 5.90 9.67 -2.10
C LEU A 214 5.60 9.81 -0.61
N GLY A 215 4.85 8.84 -0.08
CA GLY A 215 4.42 8.80 1.32
C GLY A 215 5.30 7.95 2.24
N ALA A 216 6.29 7.21 1.72
CA ALA A 216 7.01 6.19 2.50
C ALA A 216 7.70 6.77 3.73
N VAL A 217 8.42 7.89 3.59
CA VAL A 217 9.10 8.54 4.71
C VAL A 217 8.12 9.14 5.73
N PRO A 218 7.14 9.98 5.35
CA PRO A 218 6.13 10.47 6.30
C PRO A 218 5.37 9.34 7.01
N ILE A 219 4.95 8.30 6.29
CA ILE A 219 4.21 7.16 6.87
C ILE A 219 5.11 6.41 7.86
N PHE A 220 6.39 6.19 7.54
CA PHE A 220 7.32 5.55 8.48
C PHE A 220 7.53 6.38 9.76
N CYS A 221 7.56 7.71 9.63
CA CYS A 221 7.60 8.60 10.79
C CYS A 221 6.34 8.46 11.65
N ILE A 222 5.15 8.48 11.04
CA ILE A 222 3.87 8.25 11.73
C ILE A 222 3.86 6.87 12.41
N PHE A 223 4.31 5.84 11.70
CA PHE A 223 4.46 4.49 12.21
C PHE A 223 5.34 4.46 13.47
N CYS A 224 6.51 5.09 13.44
CA CYS A 224 7.40 5.15 14.59
C CYS A 224 6.79 5.91 15.76
N LEU A 225 6.14 7.05 15.52
CA LEU A 225 5.51 7.87 16.57
C LEU A 225 4.38 7.12 17.28
N LEU A 226 3.52 6.44 16.51
CA LEU A 226 2.40 5.67 17.06
C LEU A 226 2.89 4.41 17.78
N THR A 227 3.73 3.61 17.13
CA THR A 227 4.20 2.32 17.69
C THR A 227 5.28 2.46 18.76
N ALA A 228 5.81 3.66 18.98
CA ALA A 228 6.63 4.00 20.15
C ALA A 228 5.81 4.07 21.44
N ARG A 229 4.51 4.36 21.34
CA ARG A 229 3.61 4.56 22.48
C ARG A 229 2.54 3.47 22.61
N PHE A 230 2.10 2.92 21.48
CA PHE A 230 1.03 1.95 21.42
C PHE A 230 1.50 0.62 20.82
N THR A 231 0.89 -0.46 21.27
CA THR A 231 1.02 -1.80 20.70
C THR A 231 0.03 -1.98 19.55
N GLU A 232 0.20 -3.07 18.80
CA GLU A 232 -0.66 -3.40 17.65
C GLU A 232 -2.14 -3.60 18.03
N ASP A 233 -2.41 -4.00 19.27
CA ASP A 233 -3.77 -4.11 19.85
C ASP A 233 -4.28 -2.80 20.49
N LEU A 234 -3.69 -1.65 20.13
CA LEU A 234 -4.04 -0.29 20.59
C LEU A 234 -3.86 -0.02 22.09
N LYS A 235 -3.18 -0.90 22.82
CA LYS A 235 -2.83 -0.65 24.22
C LYS A 235 -1.59 0.22 24.33
N LYS A 236 -1.46 0.95 25.43
CA LYS A 236 -0.22 1.67 25.73
C LYS A 236 0.90 0.66 25.98
N ARG A 237 2.10 0.93 25.44
CA ARG A 237 3.30 0.14 25.75
C ARG A 237 3.64 0.31 27.23
N PRO A 238 3.99 -0.77 27.96
CA PRO A 238 4.43 -0.67 29.35
C PRO A 238 5.68 0.22 29.50
N GLN A 239 6.58 0.13 28.51
CA GLN A 239 7.75 1.00 28.38
C GLN A 239 7.67 1.74 27.05
N PRO A 240 7.20 3.00 27.04
CA PRO A 240 7.21 3.85 25.85
C PRO A 240 8.64 4.10 25.39
N LEU A 241 8.83 4.13 24.07
CA LEU A 241 10.12 4.44 23.46
C LEU A 241 10.15 5.89 22.99
N SER A 242 11.35 6.46 22.87
CA SER A 242 11.54 7.64 22.05
C SER A 242 11.39 7.29 20.56
N PHE A 243 11.19 8.29 19.71
CA PHE A 243 11.12 8.10 18.25
C PHE A 243 12.34 7.33 17.72
N THR A 244 13.54 7.74 18.12
CA THR A 244 14.79 7.08 17.71
C THR A 244 14.98 5.72 18.37
N GLY A 245 14.47 5.53 19.59
CA GLY A 245 14.41 4.22 20.25
C GLY A 245 13.54 3.23 19.46
N ARG A 246 12.42 3.70 18.90
CA ARG A 246 11.56 2.89 18.05
C ARG A 246 12.24 2.51 16.73
N ILE A 247 12.93 3.45 16.09
CA ILE A 247 13.73 3.18 14.88
C ILE A 247 14.77 2.09 15.16
N ARG A 248 15.50 2.20 16.28
CA ARG A 248 16.46 1.17 16.72
C ARG A 248 15.81 -0.20 16.87
N GLU A 249 14.65 -0.28 17.53
CA GLU A 249 13.91 -1.55 17.68
C GLU A 249 13.53 -2.14 16.31
N ILE A 250 13.08 -1.32 15.36
CA ILE A 250 12.74 -1.77 14.00
C ILE A 250 13.96 -2.29 13.25
N ASN A 251 15.09 -1.57 13.33
CA ASN A 251 16.33 -1.94 12.65
C ASN A 251 16.89 -3.27 13.18
N ARG A 252 16.77 -3.51 14.49
CA ARG A 252 17.16 -4.80 15.11
C ARG A 252 16.20 -5.95 14.81
N THR A 253 14.93 -5.64 14.53
CA THR A 253 13.92 -6.66 14.20
C THR A 253 14.20 -7.24 12.82
N LYS A 254 14.29 -8.57 12.70
CA LYS A 254 14.38 -9.25 11.40
C LYS A 254 12.98 -9.74 10.98
N VAL A 255 12.72 -9.80 9.68
CA VAL A 255 11.54 -10.52 9.17
C VAL A 255 11.78 -12.01 9.45
N ARG A 256 10.95 -12.60 10.30
CA ARG A 256 11.09 -14.01 10.70
C ARG A 256 10.76 -14.88 9.49
N ARG A 257 11.67 -15.76 9.07
CA ARG A 257 11.32 -16.89 8.20
C ARG A 257 10.47 -17.84 9.02
N GLY A 258 9.36 -18.31 8.47
CA GLY A 258 8.54 -19.36 9.08
C GLY A 258 9.44 -20.55 9.47
N SER A 259 9.34 -20.95 10.74
CA SER A 259 9.81 -22.19 11.35
C SER A 259 11.15 -22.77 10.87
N ALA A 260 12.24 -22.41 11.56
CA ALA A 260 13.43 -23.26 11.69
C ALA A 260 14.22 -23.03 13.01
N ASP A 261 13.62 -22.39 14.03
CA ASP A 261 14.26 -22.15 15.33
C ASP A 261 13.31 -22.54 16.48
N ALA A 262 12.73 -23.73 16.41
CA ALA A 262 11.87 -24.27 17.48
C ALA A 262 12.41 -25.53 18.16
N ASP A 263 13.52 -26.14 17.69
CA ASP A 263 14.04 -27.40 18.27
C ASP A 263 15.52 -27.38 18.69
N GLY A 264 16.17 -26.21 18.76
CA GLY A 264 17.60 -26.12 19.06
C GLY A 264 17.99 -25.92 20.54
N ALA A 265 17.03 -25.71 21.45
CA ALA A 265 17.33 -25.23 22.80
C ALA A 265 16.57 -25.94 23.93
N GLN A 266 16.25 -27.23 23.76
CA GLN A 266 15.71 -28.07 24.84
C GLN A 266 16.46 -29.40 25.04
N GLY A 267 17.66 -29.58 24.45
CA GLY A 267 18.39 -30.84 24.49
C GLY A 267 19.76 -30.84 25.20
N ALA A 268 20.15 -29.78 25.91
CA ALA A 268 21.52 -29.66 26.46
C ALA A 268 21.59 -29.41 27.98
N GLU A 269 20.56 -29.78 28.74
CA GLU A 269 20.62 -29.89 30.20
C GLU A 269 19.92 -31.17 30.65
N GLN A 270 20.48 -32.32 30.29
CA GLN A 270 20.32 -33.61 30.98
C GLN A 270 21.23 -34.64 30.30
N ASN A 271 22.48 -34.67 30.75
CA ASN A 271 23.34 -35.86 30.92
C ASN A 271 24.74 -35.42 31.36
#